data_AF-A0A963WD75-F1
#
_entry.id   AF-A0A963WD75-F1
#
_cell.length_a   1.000
_cell.length_b   1.000
_cell.length_c   1.000
_cell.angle_alpha   90.00
_cell.angle_beta   90.00
_cell.angle_gamma   90.00
#
_symmetry.space_group_name_H-M   'P 1'
#
loop_
_entity.id
_entity.type
_entity.pdbx_description
1 polymer ?
#
loop_
_entity_poly.entity_id
_entity_poly.type
_entity_poly.pdbx_seq_one_letter_code
_entity_poly.pdbx_strand_id
1 'polypeptide(L)' 'PDKEIEGTVEEIGWRLTRIRTFDKRPLYVPNSVFNNIAVENPSRMQNRRIK' A
#
# COMPACT_ATOMS: atom_id res chain seq x y z
N PRO A 1 1.54 -0.14 16.24
CA PRO A 1 2.01 -1.30 15.47
C PRO A 1 1.77 -1.02 13.98
N ASP A 2 2.73 -0.32 13.40
CA ASP A 2 2.77 0.03 11.98
C ASP A 2 2.69 -1.26 11.17
N LYS A 3 1.52 -1.50 10.56
CA LYS A 3 1.40 -2.60 9.61
C LYS A 3 2.27 -2.21 8.42
N GLU A 4 3.29 -3.01 8.12
CA GLU A 4 4.16 -2.90 6.95
C GLU A 4 3.33 -3.13 5.67
N ILE A 5 2.43 -2.21 5.34
CA ILE A 5 1.61 -2.23 4.12
C ILE A 5 2.35 -1.40 3.08
N GLU A 6 3.49 -1.93 2.64
CA GLU A 6 4.27 -1.34 1.56
C GLU A 6 4.29 -2.28 0.37
N GLY A 7 4.01 -1.74 -0.80
CA GLY A 7 3.99 -2.51 -2.04
C GLY A 7 3.21 -1.85 -3.15
N THR A 8 3.07 -2.58 -4.25
CA THR A 8 2.30 -2.16 -5.42
C THR A 8 0.91 -2.73 -5.36
N VAL A 9 -0.10 -1.91 -5.64
CA VAL A 9 -1.50 -2.37 -5.72
C VAL A 9 -1.68 -3.20 -6.98
N GLU A 10 -2.18 -4.43 -6.83
CA GLU A 10 -2.52 -5.30 -7.97
C GLU A 10 -4.00 -5.24 -8.32
N GLU A 11 -4.87 -5.23 -7.31
CA GLU A 11 -6.32 -5.28 -7.51
C GLU A 11 -7.03 -4.59 -6.35
N ILE A 12 -8.08 -3.82 -6.67
CA ILE A 12 -8.94 -3.16 -5.68
C ILE A 12 -10.32 -3.81 -5.75
N GLY A 13 -10.67 -4.55 -4.71
CA GLY A 13 -12.00 -5.12 -4.53
C GLY A 13 -12.87 -4.28 -3.60
N TRP A 14 -14.14 -4.67 -3.47
CA TRP A 14 -15.12 -3.96 -2.64
C TRP A 14 -14.72 -3.89 -1.16
N ARG A 15 -14.24 -5.02 -0.59
CA ARG A 15 -13.87 -5.13 0.83
C ARG A 15 -12.37 -5.24 1.07
N LEU A 16 -11.63 -5.69 0.07
CA LEU A 16 -10.22 -6.08 0.18
C LEU A 16 -9.44 -5.48 -0.99
N THR A 17 -8.23 -5.02 -0.70
CA THR A 17 -7.23 -4.63 -1.69
C THR A 17 -6.10 -5.65 -1.69
N ARG A 18 -5.72 -6.15 -2.86
CA ARG A 18 -4.56 -7.03 -3.04
C ARG A 18 -3.34 -6.18 -3.35
N ILE A 19 -2.34 -6.25 -2.48
CA ILE A 19 -1.07 -5.52 -2.60
C ILE A 19 0.05 -6.55 -2.74
N ARG A 20 0.97 -6.31 -3.66
CA ARG A 20 2.20 -7.09 -3.81
C ARG A 20 3.31 -6.40 -3.02
N THR A 21 3.79 -7.04 -1.97
CA THR A 21 4.95 -6.54 -1.22
C THR A 21 6.20 -6.57 -2.09
N PHE A 22 7.25 -5.85 -1.69
CA PHE A 22 8.52 -5.84 -2.42
C PHE A 22 9.19 -7.23 -2.50
N ASP A 23 8.90 -8.10 -1.53
CA ASP A 23 9.29 -9.53 -1.53
C ASP A 23 8.48 -10.39 -2.52
N LYS A 24 7.68 -9.76 -3.38
CA LYS A 24 6.76 -10.40 -4.34
C LYS A 24 5.69 -11.28 -3.68
N ARG A 25 5.38 -11.07 -2.41
CA ARG A 25 4.32 -11.81 -1.70
C ARG A 25 2.98 -11.06 -1.82
N PRO A 26 1.87 -11.77 -2.08
CA PRO A 26 0.56 -11.14 -2.07
C PRO A 26 0.09 -10.89 -0.63
N LEU A 27 -0.36 -9.67 -0.35
CA LEU A 27 -0.94 -9.23 0.91
C LEU A 27 -2.38 -8.78 0.66
N TYR A 28 -3.32 -9.29 1.44
CA TYR A 28 -4.74 -8.92 1.36
C TYR A 28 -5.10 -7.99 2.51
N VAL A 29 -5.42 -6.74 2.20
CA VAL A 29 -5.68 -5.69 3.19
C VAL A 29 -7.16 -5.31 3.16
N PRO A 30 -7.88 -5.36 4.30
CA PRO A 30 -9.23 -4.81 4.39
C PRO A 30 -9.27 -3.32 4.15
N ASN A 31 -10.21 -2.86 3.33
CA ASN A 31 -10.31 -1.44 2.97
C ASN A 31 -10.59 -0.53 4.18
N SER A 32 -11.19 -1.07 5.25
CA SER A 32 -11.43 -0.35 6.51
C SER A 32 -10.14 0.10 7.21
N VAL A 33 -9.00 -0.54 6.91
CA VAL A 33 -7.70 -0.16 7.48
C VAL A 33 -7.28 1.23 6.96
N PHE A 34 -7.57 1.55 5.70
CA PHE A 34 -7.18 2.81 5.07
C PHE A 34 -7.88 4.05 5.67
N ASN A 35 -8.99 3.88 6.38
CA ASN A 35 -9.67 4.99 7.05
C ASN A 35 -8.97 5.45 8.34
N ASN A 36 -8.15 4.57 8.94
CA ASN A 36 -7.52 4.83 10.24
C ASN A 36 -6.02 5.12 10.12
N ILE A 37 -5.43 5.03 8.92
CA ILE A 37 -4.01 5.24 8.68
C ILE A 37 -3.80 6.34 7.65
N ALA A 38 -2.71 7.10 7.80
CA ALA A 38 -2.26 7.99 6.73
C ALA A 38 -1.71 7.13 5.58
N VAL A 39 -2.17 7.41 4.36
CA VAL A 39 -1.73 6.69 3.16
C VAL A 39 -0.86 7.61 2.32
N GLU A 40 0.39 7.21 2.11
CA GLU A 40 1.30 7.88 1.20
C GLU A 40 1.34 7.15 -0.14
N ASN A 41 1.41 7.89 -1.25
CA ASN A 41 1.49 7.31 -2.59
C ASN A 41 2.77 7.76 -3.31
N PRO A 42 3.88 7.02 -3.15
CA PRO A 42 5.14 7.34 -3.82
C PRO A 42 5.05 7.33 -5.35
N SER A 43 4.10 6.60 -5.95
CA SER A 43 3.90 6.59 -7.40
C SER A 43 3.43 7.94 -7.95
N ARG A 44 2.88 8.82 -7.09
CA ARG A 44 2.50 10.20 -7.45
C ARG A 44 3.58 11.23 -7.12
N MET A 45 4.72 10.83 -6.57
CA MET A 45 5.81 11.73 -6.18
C MET A 45 6.54 12.26 -7.42
N GLN A 46 6.75 13.58 -7.50
CA GLN A 46 7.40 14.22 -8.67
C GLN A 46 8.94 14.15 -8.60
N ASN A 47 9.51 14.34 -7.41
CA ASN A 47 10.95 14.38 -7.21
C ASN A 47 11.33 13.44 -6.07
N ARG A 48 12.37 12.61 -6.28
CA ARG A 48 12.95 11.78 -5.23
C ARG A 48 14.10 12.55 -4.60
N ARG A 49 14.10 12.67 -3.28
CA ARG A 49 15.22 13.28 -2.54
C ARG A 49 16.37 12.28 -2.45
N ILE A 50 17.54 12.66 -2.96
CA ILE A 50 18.81 11.92 -2.81
C ILE A 50 19.61 12.62 -1.72
N LYS A 51 20.27 11.86 -0.85
CA LYS A 51 21.19 12.35 0.17
C LYS A 51 22.61 11.99 -0.21
#